data_AF-A0A3L6QU01-F1
#
_entry.id   AF-A0A3L6QU01-F1
#
_cell.length_a   1.000
_cell.length_b   1.000
_cell.length_c   1.000
_cell.angle_alpha   90.00
_cell.angle_beta   90.00
_cell.angle_gamma   90.00
#
_symmetry.space_group_name_H-M   'P 1'
#
loop_
_entity.id
_entity.type
_entity.pdbx_description
1 polymer ?
#
loop_
_entity_poly.entity_id
_entity_poly.type
_entity_poly.pdbx_seq_one_letter_code
_entity_poly.pdbx_strand_id
1 'polypeptide(L)'
;MACWKVLRDQPKWHAYNEDLNGTTKRKNSETEAVDLTSSTDVVSDLPRPGGCKKAKDERSEKGKGKVSSSTMDEINKFRKVQTKSKEDRIEVLERHQRIAADKKESARLKHLAAQENKRQNYLKGKGKCMIRNPNCWKHIKLFLHLTQVRCLRT
;
A
#
# COMPACT_ATOMS: atom_id res chain seq x y z
N MET A 1 -28.68 10.27 2.15
CA MET A 1 -28.66 11.22 3.27
C MET A 1 -27.30 11.90 3.32
N ALA A 2 -27.24 13.23 3.27
CA ALA A 2 -25.96 13.95 3.27
C ALA A 2 -25.45 14.10 4.71
N CYS A 3 -24.26 13.54 4.99
CA CYS A 3 -23.60 13.51 6.31
C CYS A 3 -23.57 14.88 7.01
N TRP A 4 -23.52 15.96 6.24
CA TRP A 4 -23.47 17.33 6.77
C TRP A 4 -24.74 17.77 7.53
N LYS A 5 -25.93 17.24 7.18
CA LYS A 5 -27.19 17.57 7.89
C LYS A 5 -27.15 17.04 9.33
N VAL A 6 -26.70 15.80 9.50
CA VAL A 6 -26.59 15.14 10.82
C VAL A 6 -25.55 15.83 11.71
N LEU A 7 -24.48 16.35 11.12
CA LEU A 7 -23.44 17.04 11.86
C LEU A 7 -23.84 18.43 12.33
N ARG A 8 -24.74 19.13 11.62
CA ARG A 8 -25.20 20.48 12.03
C ARG A 8 -26.02 20.44 13.32
N ASP A 9 -26.83 19.40 13.49
CA ASP A 9 -27.78 19.29 14.60
C ASP A 9 -27.13 18.74 15.89
N GLN A 10 -25.80 18.58 15.88
CA GLN A 10 -25.07 18.19 17.08
C GLN A 10 -24.98 19.37 18.06
N PRO A 11 -25.17 19.13 19.38
CA PRO A 11 -25.28 20.19 20.39
C PRO A 11 -24.04 21.08 20.49
N LYS A 12 -22.86 20.55 20.16
CA LYS A 12 -21.61 21.32 20.09
C LYS A 12 -21.63 22.47 19.08
N TRP A 13 -22.41 22.34 18.00
CA TRP A 13 -22.51 23.35 16.96
C TRP A 13 -23.69 24.29 17.16
N HIS A 14 -24.70 23.90 17.95
CA HIS A 14 -25.84 24.77 18.27
C HIS A 14 -25.41 25.98 19.08
N ALA A 15 -24.64 25.80 20.15
CA ALA A 15 -24.15 26.90 20.98
C ALA A 15 -23.32 27.90 20.15
N TYR A 16 -22.38 27.39 19.34
CA TYR A 16 -21.55 28.22 18.46
C TYR A 16 -22.38 29.01 17.42
N ASN A 17 -23.44 28.41 16.88
CA ASN A 17 -24.30 29.08 15.91
C ASN A 17 -25.22 30.13 16.57
N GLU A 18 -25.71 29.88 17.79
CA GLU A 18 -26.54 30.83 18.53
C GLU A 18 -25.76 32.07 18.96
N ASP A 19 -24.51 31.91 19.38
CA ASP A 19 -23.60 33.01 19.73
C ASP A 19 -23.31 33.93 18.51
N LEU A 20 -23.15 33.33 17.33
CA LEU A 20 -22.99 34.07 16.07
C LEU A 20 -24.26 34.80 15.63
N ASN A 21 -25.43 34.20 15.89
CA ASN A 21 -26.72 34.82 15.54
C ASN A 21 -27.09 35.96 16.50
N GLY A 22 -26.68 35.87 17.78
CA GLY A 22 -26.87 36.92 18.78
C GLY A 22 -26.07 38.20 18.48
N THR A 23 -24.85 38.07 17.97
CA THR A 23 -23.95 39.20 17.66
C THR A 23 -24.31 39.95 16.37
N THR A 24 -25.19 39.39 15.53
CA THR A 24 -25.64 40.01 14.26
C THR A 24 -26.84 40.96 14.45
N LYS A 25 -27.34 41.15 15.67
CA LYS A 25 -28.31 42.23 15.96
C LYS A 25 -27.60 43.59 15.96
N ARG A 26 -27.62 44.26 14.81
CA ARG A 26 -27.18 45.66 14.64
C ARG A 26 -27.84 46.56 15.68
N LYS A 27 -27.03 47.30 16.43
CA LYS A 27 -27.43 48.38 17.32
C LYS A 27 -27.69 49.63 16.46
N ASN A 28 -28.92 49.79 15.97
CA ASN A 28 -29.37 51.05 15.40
C ASN A 28 -29.89 51.94 16.55
N SER A 29 -29.19 53.03 16.86
CA SER A 29 -29.75 54.20 17.56
C SER A 29 -28.90 55.43 17.23
N GLU A 30 -29.60 56.49 16.81
CA GLU A 30 -29.12 57.75 16.23
C GLU A 30 -28.42 58.69 17.24
N THR A 31 -27.64 59.62 16.65
CA THR A 31 -27.26 60.98 17.10
C THR A 31 -26.45 61.17 18.39
N GLU A 32 -25.22 61.72 18.29
CA GLU A 32 -24.89 63.15 18.50
C GLU A 32 -23.36 63.37 18.41
N ALA A 33 -22.99 64.53 17.87
CA ALA A 33 -21.62 64.96 17.66
C ALA A 33 -21.03 65.55 18.95
N VAL A 34 -19.86 65.08 19.38
CA VAL A 34 -18.97 65.81 20.30
C VAL A 34 -17.52 65.59 19.90
N ASP A 35 -16.80 66.70 19.96
CA ASP A 35 -15.46 67.01 19.48
C ASP A 35 -14.32 66.44 20.35
N LEU A 36 -13.22 66.14 19.66
CA LEU A 36 -11.81 65.96 20.06
C LEU A 36 -11.44 65.74 21.55
N THR A 37 -10.73 64.65 21.85
CA THR A 37 -9.29 64.65 22.21
C THR A 37 -8.80 63.29 22.75
N SER A 38 -7.51 63.02 22.49
CA SER A 38 -6.59 62.17 23.27
C SER A 38 -6.19 60.81 22.67
N SER A 39 -4.94 60.80 22.16
CA SER A 39 -3.94 59.73 22.14
C SER A 39 -4.36 58.33 21.69
N THR A 40 -3.75 57.84 20.61
CA THR A 40 -3.11 56.50 20.55
C THR A 40 -2.31 56.37 19.26
N ASP A 41 -0.99 56.18 19.43
CA ASP A 41 -0.09 55.34 18.65
C ASP A 41 0.12 55.63 17.16
N VAL A 42 1.37 55.95 16.82
CA VAL A 42 1.90 55.97 15.46
C VAL A 42 2.07 54.50 15.01
N VAL A 43 0.95 53.83 14.77
CA VAL A 43 0.91 52.57 14.03
C VAL A 43 0.64 52.94 12.58
N SER A 44 1.64 52.70 11.75
CA SER A 44 1.59 52.84 10.29
C SER A 44 0.18 52.65 9.71
N ASP A 45 -0.30 53.68 9.01
CA ASP A 45 -1.40 53.61 8.04
C ASP A 45 -1.00 52.72 6.86
N LEU A 46 -0.77 51.43 7.13
CA LEU A 46 -0.78 50.42 6.09
C LEU A 46 -2.25 50.23 5.71
N PRO A 47 -2.61 50.43 4.42
CA PRO A 47 -3.99 50.28 3.99
C PRO A 47 -4.48 48.88 4.35
N ARG A 48 -5.63 48.82 5.03
CA ARG A 48 -6.24 47.57 5.46
C ARG A 48 -6.35 46.64 4.25
N PRO A 49 -5.86 45.39 4.31
CA PRO A 49 -5.83 44.52 3.15
C PRO A 49 -7.23 44.37 2.55
N GLY A 50 -7.27 44.33 1.21
CA GLY A 50 -8.50 44.29 0.45
C GLY A 50 -9.41 43.17 0.94
N GLY A 51 -10.68 43.51 1.24
CA GLY A 51 -11.64 42.55 1.75
C GLY A 51 -11.91 41.40 0.77
N CYS A 52 -12.52 40.31 1.27
CA CYS A 52 -12.76 39.09 0.50
C CYS A 52 -13.47 39.30 -0.84
N LYS A 53 -14.25 40.38 -0.98
CA LYS A 53 -14.92 40.72 -2.24
C LYS A 53 -13.92 41.19 -3.31
N LYS A 54 -13.03 42.14 -2.99
CA LYS A 54 -11.95 42.57 -3.89
C LYS A 54 -10.99 41.43 -4.22
N ALA A 55 -10.61 40.62 -3.23
CA ALA A 55 -9.76 39.45 -3.46
C ALA A 55 -10.42 38.40 -4.38
N LYS A 56 -11.74 38.24 -4.29
CA LYS A 56 -12.51 37.34 -5.17
C LYS A 56 -12.63 37.92 -6.58
N ASP A 57 -12.85 39.22 -6.71
CA ASP A 57 -12.98 39.91 -7.97
C ASP A 57 -11.64 39.89 -8.74
N GLU A 58 -10.52 40.21 -8.08
CA GLU A 58 -9.15 40.07 -8.64
C GLU A 58 -8.82 38.64 -9.07
N ARG A 59 -9.27 37.63 -8.29
CA ARG A 59 -9.13 36.21 -8.65
C ARG A 59 -9.98 35.82 -9.85
N SER A 60 -11.13 36.47 -10.04
CA SER A 60 -12.08 36.15 -11.12
C SER A 60 -11.77 36.88 -12.43
N GLU A 61 -11.23 38.12 -12.35
CA GLU A 61 -10.73 38.88 -13.51
C GLU A 61 -9.50 38.21 -14.13
N LYS A 62 -8.68 37.57 -13.30
CA LYS A 62 -7.62 36.66 -13.74
C LYS A 62 -8.24 35.33 -14.17
N GLY A 63 -8.90 35.36 -15.33
CA GLY A 63 -9.79 34.33 -15.86
C GLY A 63 -9.33 32.89 -15.58
N LYS A 64 -10.33 32.03 -15.32
CA LYS A 64 -10.25 30.57 -15.09
C LYS A 64 -8.88 30.00 -15.46
N GLY A 65 -8.02 29.88 -14.45
CA GLY A 65 -6.60 29.58 -14.59
C GLY A 65 -6.32 28.58 -15.70
N LYS A 66 -5.71 29.09 -16.77
CA LYS A 66 -5.11 28.26 -17.83
C LYS A 66 -4.04 27.43 -17.11
N VAL A 67 -4.33 26.16 -16.86
CA VAL A 67 -3.30 25.19 -16.47
C VAL A 67 -2.23 25.32 -17.54
N SER A 68 -1.06 25.85 -17.18
CA SER A 68 0.02 26.04 -18.13
C SER A 68 0.35 24.66 -18.72
N SER A 69 0.57 24.59 -20.03
CA SER A 69 0.93 23.34 -20.72
C SER A 69 2.05 22.57 -19.98
N SER A 70 2.97 23.32 -19.37
CA SER A 70 4.04 22.83 -18.48
C SER A 70 3.55 21.91 -17.35
N THR A 71 2.47 22.25 -16.64
CA THR A 71 1.97 21.45 -15.52
C THR A 71 1.40 20.12 -16.00
N MET A 72 0.74 20.09 -17.16
CA MET A 72 0.21 18.84 -17.72
C MET A 72 1.35 17.91 -18.18
N ASP A 73 2.41 18.46 -18.76
CA ASP A 73 3.59 17.70 -19.17
C ASP A 73 4.32 17.08 -17.97
N GLU A 74 4.41 17.80 -16.85
CA GLU A 74 4.95 17.28 -15.60
C GLU A 74 4.10 16.13 -15.04
N ILE A 75 2.77 16.27 -15.00
CA ILE A 75 1.85 15.20 -14.58
C ILE A 75 2.03 13.95 -15.46
N ASN A 76 2.20 14.12 -16.77
CA ASN A 76 2.45 13.02 -17.69
C ASN A 76 3.81 12.35 -17.44
N LYS A 77 4.86 13.12 -17.13
CA LYS A 77 6.16 12.57 -16.72
C LYS A 77 6.04 11.75 -15.44
N PHE A 78 5.35 12.26 -14.42
CA PHE A 78 5.11 11.50 -13.18
C PHE A 78 4.34 10.21 -13.42
N ARG A 79 3.32 10.23 -14.30
CA ARG A 79 2.58 9.04 -14.70
C ARG A 79 3.52 8.00 -15.32
N LYS A 80 4.37 8.41 -16.26
CA LYS A 80 5.34 7.52 -16.92
C LYS A 80 6.36 6.91 -15.94
N VAL A 81 6.83 7.69 -14.96
CA VAL A 81 7.74 7.18 -13.92
C VAL A 81 7.02 6.15 -13.04
N GLN A 82 5.77 6.42 -12.65
CA GLN A 82 5.00 5.48 -11.86
C GLN A 82 4.68 4.18 -12.62
N THR A 83 4.36 4.24 -13.91
CA THR A 83 4.09 3.02 -14.70
C THR A 83 5.34 2.17 -14.82
N LYS A 84 6.48 2.76 -15.18
CA LYS A 84 7.77 2.06 -15.26
C LYS A 84 8.14 1.41 -13.92
N SER A 85 8.02 2.15 -12.81
CA SER A 85 8.31 1.60 -11.48
C SER A 85 7.41 0.41 -11.11
N LYS A 86 6.13 0.42 -11.55
CA LYS A 86 5.23 -0.72 -11.34
C LYS A 86 5.61 -1.91 -12.21
N GLU A 87 5.95 -1.67 -13.47
CA GLU A 87 6.43 -2.69 -14.41
C GLU A 87 7.69 -3.36 -13.88
N ASP A 88 8.71 -2.59 -13.46
CA ASP A 88 9.95 -3.10 -12.88
C ASP A 88 9.67 -3.97 -11.64
N ARG A 89 8.74 -3.53 -10.77
CA ARG A 89 8.36 -4.29 -9.58
C ARG A 89 7.69 -5.62 -9.94
N ILE A 90 6.81 -5.63 -10.95
CA ILE A 90 6.17 -6.86 -11.43
C ILE A 90 7.23 -7.81 -11.98
N GLU A 91 8.16 -7.32 -12.79
CA GLU A 91 9.22 -8.11 -13.39
C GLU A 91 10.10 -8.79 -12.33
N VAL A 92 10.45 -8.07 -11.26
CA VAL A 92 11.20 -8.62 -10.12
C VAL A 92 10.40 -9.72 -9.41
N LEU A 93 9.11 -9.49 -9.15
CA LEU A 93 8.25 -10.48 -8.50
C LEU A 93 8.11 -11.76 -9.34
N GLU A 94 7.95 -11.63 -10.66
CA GLU A 94 7.90 -12.77 -11.57
C GLU A 94 9.21 -13.56 -11.57
N ARG A 95 10.37 -12.88 -11.60
CA ARG A 95 11.68 -13.55 -11.50
C ARG A 95 11.81 -14.32 -10.19
N HIS A 96 11.42 -13.73 -9.06
CA HIS A 96 11.43 -14.41 -7.77
C HIS A 96 10.50 -15.63 -7.77
N GLN A 97 9.31 -15.53 -8.36
CA GLN A 97 8.39 -16.65 -8.46
C GLN A 97 8.97 -17.79 -9.32
N ARG A 98 9.59 -17.47 -10.46
CA ARG A 98 10.29 -18.46 -11.32
C ARG A 98 11.41 -19.17 -10.55
N ILE A 99 12.31 -18.41 -9.91
CA ILE A 99 13.40 -18.97 -9.12
C ILE A 99 12.88 -19.86 -7.98
N ALA A 100 11.80 -19.46 -7.30
CA ALA A 100 11.20 -20.25 -6.24
C ALA A 100 10.60 -21.57 -6.77
N ALA A 101 9.94 -21.53 -7.92
CA ALA A 101 9.43 -22.72 -8.60
C ALA A 101 10.57 -23.67 -9.01
N ASP A 102 11.61 -23.15 -9.66
CA ASP A 102 12.76 -23.92 -10.12
C ASP A 102 13.51 -24.57 -8.94
N LYS A 103 13.69 -23.85 -7.83
CA LYS A 103 14.31 -24.40 -6.62
C LYS A 103 13.50 -25.57 -6.06
N LYS A 104 12.17 -25.43 -6.03
CA LYS A 104 11.26 -26.48 -5.56
C LYS A 104 11.29 -27.70 -6.49
N GLU A 105 11.29 -27.49 -7.79
CA GLU A 105 11.36 -28.55 -8.78
C GLU A 105 12.72 -29.26 -8.74
N SER A 106 13.82 -28.51 -8.66
CA SER A 106 15.17 -29.07 -8.50
C SER A 106 15.28 -29.95 -7.25
N ALA A 107 14.70 -29.52 -6.12
CA ALA A 107 14.66 -30.33 -4.91
C ALA A 107 13.88 -31.64 -5.09
N ARG A 108 12.73 -31.58 -5.79
CA ARG A 108 11.93 -32.78 -6.14
C ARG A 108 12.71 -33.73 -7.04
N LEU A 109 13.36 -33.22 -8.08
CA LEU A 109 14.18 -34.02 -9.00
C LEU A 109 15.38 -34.66 -8.29
N LYS A 110 16.07 -33.93 -7.41
CA LYS A 110 17.17 -34.48 -6.60
C LYS A 110 16.70 -35.64 -5.72
N HIS A 111 15.54 -35.50 -5.08
CA HIS A 111 14.95 -36.57 -4.27
C HIS A 111 14.62 -37.81 -5.11
N LEU A 112 13.99 -37.62 -6.27
CA LEU A 112 13.68 -38.70 -7.21
C LEU A 112 14.95 -39.38 -7.72
N ALA A 113 15.97 -38.61 -8.10
CA ALA A 113 17.26 -39.14 -8.52
C ALA A 113 17.95 -39.95 -7.42
N ALA A 114 17.89 -39.49 -6.17
CA ALA A 114 18.41 -40.23 -5.02
C ALA A 114 17.65 -41.55 -4.80
N GLN A 115 16.32 -41.55 -4.97
CA GLN A 115 15.51 -42.77 -4.89
C GLN A 115 15.87 -43.75 -6.01
N GLU A 116 16.02 -43.27 -7.24
CA GLU A 116 16.38 -44.11 -8.37
C GLU A 116 17.80 -44.67 -8.24
N ASN A 117 18.76 -43.85 -7.80
CA ASN A 117 20.12 -44.31 -7.53
C ASN A 117 20.14 -45.41 -6.45
N LYS A 118 19.34 -45.27 -5.38
CA LYS A 118 19.15 -46.34 -4.39
C LYS A 118 18.59 -47.62 -5.01
N ARG A 119 17.60 -47.51 -5.90
CA ARG A 119 17.03 -48.67 -6.62
C ARG A 119 18.04 -49.34 -7.54
N GLN A 120 18.79 -48.57 -8.32
CA GLN A 120 19.85 -49.09 -9.20
C GLN A 120 20.95 -49.80 -8.40
N ASN A 121 21.40 -49.20 -7.29
CA ASN A 121 22.39 -49.84 -6.42
C ASN A 121 21.88 -51.15 -5.81
N TYR A 122 20.60 -51.21 -5.42
CA TYR A 122 19.98 -52.44 -4.95
C TYR A 122 19.94 -53.52 -6.04
N LEU A 123 19.54 -53.18 -7.26
CA LEU A 123 19.51 -54.12 -8.39
C LEU A 123 20.92 -54.61 -8.75
N LYS A 124 21.90 -53.70 -8.79
CA LYS A 124 23.31 -54.04 -9.02
C LYS A 124 23.86 -54.96 -7.92
N GLY A 125 23.53 -54.67 -6.66
CA GLY A 125 23.86 -55.51 -5.51
C GLY A 125 23.24 -56.90 -5.63
N LYS A 126 21.94 -56.98 -5.99
CA LYS A 126 21.24 -58.24 -6.28
C LYS A 126 21.90 -59.03 -7.41
N GLY A 127 22.21 -58.40 -8.53
CA GLY A 127 22.88 -59.04 -9.67
C GLY A 127 24.22 -59.64 -9.27
N LYS A 128 25.07 -58.86 -8.58
CA LYS A 128 26.35 -59.34 -8.04
C LYS A 128 26.16 -60.53 -7.09
N CYS A 129 25.14 -60.50 -6.25
CA CYS A 129 24.84 -61.58 -5.31
C CYS A 129 24.42 -62.87 -6.04
N MET A 130 23.55 -62.75 -7.04
CA MET A 130 23.12 -63.87 -7.90
C MET A 130 24.29 -64.53 -8.63
N ILE A 131 25.23 -63.74 -9.17
CA ILE A 131 26.42 -64.25 -9.86
C ILE A 131 27.36 -64.96 -8.89
N ARG A 132 27.53 -64.42 -7.67
CA ARG A 132 28.47 -64.96 -6.68
C ARG A 132 27.96 -66.21 -5.96
N ASN A 133 26.67 -66.26 -5.59
CA ASN A 133 26.05 -67.43 -4.95
C ASN A 133 24.52 -67.37 -5.10
N PRO A 134 23.88 -68.34 -5.80
CA PRO A 134 22.43 -68.38 -6.02
C PRO A 134 21.61 -68.44 -4.72
N ASN A 135 22.16 -69.01 -3.64
CA ASN A 135 21.46 -69.15 -2.36
C ASN A 135 21.41 -67.84 -1.54
N CYS A 136 22.17 -66.81 -1.90
CA CYS A 136 22.19 -65.54 -1.15
C CYS A 136 20.85 -64.79 -1.18
N TRP A 137 19.97 -65.13 -2.14
CA TRP A 137 18.64 -64.54 -2.27
C TRP A 137 17.75 -64.81 -1.06
N LYS A 138 17.93 -65.96 -0.39
CA LYS A 138 17.19 -66.33 0.82
C LYS A 138 17.44 -65.33 1.95
N HIS A 139 18.69 -64.90 2.13
CA HIS A 139 19.08 -63.89 3.12
C HIS A 139 18.53 -62.50 2.79
N ILE A 140 18.61 -62.09 1.52
CA ILE A 140 18.09 -60.76 1.10
C ILE A 140 16.57 -60.69 1.27
N LYS A 141 15.85 -61.76 0.92
CA LYS A 141 14.38 -61.82 1.03
C LYS A 141 13.93 -61.79 2.50
N LEU A 142 14.65 -62.49 3.38
CA LEU A 142 14.41 -62.46 4.82
C LEU A 142 14.65 -61.06 5.41
N PHE A 143 15.73 -60.39 4.98
CA PHE A 143 16.06 -59.04 5.44
C PHE A 143 15.01 -57.99 5.04
N LEU A 144 14.52 -58.03 3.79
CA LEU A 144 13.43 -57.15 3.34
C LEU A 144 12.12 -57.40 4.08
N HIS A 145 11.77 -58.67 4.33
CA HIS A 145 10.57 -59.01 5.06
C HIS A 145 10.63 -58.49 6.51
N LEU A 146 11.77 -58.66 7.19
CA LEU A 146 12.01 -58.13 8.52
C LEU A 146 11.94 -56.59 8.58
N THR A 147 12.44 -55.89 7.56
CA THR A 147 12.36 -54.42 7.52
C THR A 147 10.96 -53.90 7.24
N GLN A 148 10.19 -54.55 6.35
CA GLN A 148 8.78 -54.21 6.15
C GLN A 148 7.95 -54.43 7.42
N VAL A 149 8.10 -55.57 8.08
CA VAL A 149 7.38 -55.88 9.33
C VAL A 149 7.73 -54.88 10.45
N ARG A 150 8.97 -54.37 10.45
CA ARG A 150 9.43 -53.41 11.46
C ARG A 150 8.88 -52.00 11.22
N CYS A 151 8.73 -51.56 9.97
CA CYS A 151 8.10 -50.27 9.65
C CYS A 151 6.58 -50.26 9.86
N LEU A 152 5.91 -51.41 9.88
CA LEU A 152 4.47 -51.54 10.13
C LEU A 152 4.11 -51.62 11.62
N ARG A 153 5.10 -51.76 12.50
CA ARG A 153 4.93 -51.87 13.97
C ARG A 153 5.17 -50.55 14.72
N THR A 154 5.51 -49.48 14.01
CA THR A 154 5.70 -48.12 14.54
C THR A 154 4.61 -47.22 13.97
#